data_AF-A0A662S4P5-F1
#
_entry.id   AF-A0A662S4P5-F1
#
_cell.length_a   1.000
_cell.length_b   1.000
_cell.length_c   1.000
_cell.angle_alpha   90.00
_cell.angle_beta   90.00
_cell.angle_gamma   90.00
#
_symmetry.space_group_name_H-M   'P 1'
#
loop_
_entity.id
_entity.type
_entity.pdbx_description
1 polymer ?
#
loop_
_entity_poly.entity_id
_entity_poly.type
_entity_poly.pdbx_seq_one_letter_code
_entity_poly.pdbx_strand_id
1 'polypeptide(L)' 'MAAIEAISLTKKFGDLVAVNNLSFFVEEGSIFGLLGPNGAGKTTTLRMIHGLLKPT' A
#
# COMPACT_ATOMS: atom_id res chain seq x y z
N MET A 1 -2.81 -12.02 -15.41
CA MET A 1 -1.57 -11.94 -14.60
C MET A 1 -1.77 -10.85 -13.54
N ALA A 2 -0.98 -10.79 -12.48
CA ALA A 2 -1.06 -9.66 -11.55
C ALA A 2 -0.41 -8.42 -12.19
N ALA A 3 -1.15 -7.31 -12.26
CA ALA A 3 -0.61 -6.02 -12.69
C ALA A 3 0.18 -5.33 -11.58
N ILE A 4 -0.20 -5.56 -10.32
CA ILE A 4 0.49 -5.06 -9.13
C ILE A 4 0.59 -6.21 -8.13
N GLU A 5 1.75 -6.37 -7.52
CA GLU A 5 1.95 -7.26 -6.38
C GLU A 5 2.66 -6.49 -5.26
N ALA A 6 2.01 -6.42 -4.09
CA ALA A 6 2.58 -5.87 -2.87
C ALA A 6 2.86 -7.03 -1.91
N ILE A 7 4.11 -7.15 -1.48
CA ILE A 7 4.56 -8.22 -0.58
C ILE A 7 5.10 -7.59 0.68
N SER A 8 4.43 -7.84 1.81
CA SER A 8 4.86 -7.43 3.15
C SER A 8 5.17 -5.93 3.26
N LEU A 9 4.41 -5.11 2.55
CA LEU A 9 4.66 -3.69 2.42
C LEU A 9 4.48 -3.00 3.78
N THR A 10 5.55 -2.34 4.25
CA THR A 10 5.57 -1.66 5.53
C THR A 10 6.01 -0.22 5.34
N LYS A 11 5.40 0.70 6.08
CA LYS A 11 5.85 2.09 6.17
C LYS A 11 5.80 2.61 7.58
N LYS A 12 6.95 3.11 8.05
CA LYS A 12 7.08 3.83 9.30
C LYS A 12 7.42 5.30 9.08
N PHE A 13 6.89 6.16 9.95
CA PHE A 13 7.25 7.57 10.08
C PHE A 13 7.65 7.83 11.53
N GLY A 14 8.95 7.76 11.83
CA GLY A 14 9.41 7.66 13.22
C GLY A 14 8.83 6.41 13.87
N ASP A 15 8.19 6.59 15.04
CA ASP A 15 7.56 5.50 15.79
C ASP A 15 6.17 5.11 15.27
N LEU A 16 5.58 5.91 14.37
CA LEU A 16 4.27 5.62 13.79
C LEU A 16 4.37 4.59 12.66
N VAL A 17 3.69 3.46 12.80
CA VAL A 17 3.52 2.48 11.72
C VAL A 17 2.26 2.82 10.91
N ALA A 18 2.44 3.43 9.74
CA ALA A 18 1.33 3.86 8.89
C ALA A 18 0.77 2.74 8.01
N VAL A 19 1.63 1.79 7.62
CA VAL A 19 1.26 0.56 6.92
C VAL A 19 2.10 -0.55 7.53
N ASN A 20 1.50 -1.69 7.88
CA ASN A 20 2.17 -2.77 8.59
C ASN A 20 1.98 -4.09 7.84
N ASN A 21 3.05 -4.61 7.23
CA ASN A 21 3.07 -5.93 6.59
C ASN A 21 1.88 -6.19 5.64
N LEU A 22 1.56 -5.24 4.78
CA LEU A 22 0.43 -5.34 3.86
C LEU A 22 0.82 -6.14 2.61
N SER A 23 0.12 -7.24 2.35
CA SER A 23 0.28 -8.07 1.15
C SER A 23 -1.02 -8.18 0.37
N PHE A 24 -0.97 -7.95 -0.94
CA PHE A 24 -2.08 -8.16 -1.87
C PHE A 24 -1.58 -8.16 -3.31
N PHE A 25 -2.41 -8.62 -4.24
CA PHE A 25 -2.18 -8.44 -5.67
C PHE A 25 -3.41 -7.80 -6.31
N VAL A 26 -3.18 -7.13 -7.45
CA VAL A 26 -4.23 -6.55 -8.29
C VAL A 26 -4.17 -7.24 -9.62
N GLU A 27 -5.30 -7.83 -10.03
CA GLU A 27 -5.43 -8.47 -11.32
C GLU A 27 -5.42 -7.45 -12.46
N GLU A 28 -4.76 -7.78 -13.55
CA GLU A 28 -4.77 -6.98 -14.77
C GLU A 28 -6.20 -6.81 -15.30
N GLY A 29 -6.56 -5.58 -15.66
CA GLY A 29 -7.90 -5.23 -16.14
C GLY A 29 -8.98 -5.06 -15.06
N SER A 30 -8.63 -5.24 -13.77
CA SER A 30 -9.56 -5.04 -12.67
C SER A 30 -9.65 -3.59 -12.19
N ILE A 31 -10.78 -3.24 -11.57
CA ILE A 31 -10.93 -2.01 -10.78
C ILE A 31 -10.67 -2.38 -9.32
N PHE A 32 -9.62 -1.83 -8.74
CA PHE A 32 -9.22 -2.05 -7.36
C PHE A 32 -9.29 -0.75 -6.55
N GLY A 33 -9.82 -0.83 -5.32
CA GLY A 33 -9.94 0.32 -4.42
C GLY A 33 -9.47 0.00 -3.01
N LEU A 34 -8.72 0.94 -2.41
CA LEU A 34 -8.41 0.90 -0.98
C LEU A 34 -9.48 1.68 -0.20
N LEU A 35 -10.23 1.01 0.68
CA LEU A 35 -11.28 1.60 1.50
C LEU A 35 -10.92 1.53 2.99
N GLY A 36 -11.31 2.55 3.75
CA GLY A 36 -11.07 2.62 5.19
C GLY A 36 -11.17 4.06 5.72
N PRO A 37 -11.16 4.27 7.04
CA PRO A 37 -11.25 5.59 7.66
C PRO A 37 -10.01 6.46 7.40
N ASN A 38 -10.09 7.74 7.75
CA ASN A 38 -8.92 8.63 7.71
C ASN A 38 -7.82 8.09 8.63
N GLY A 39 -6.57 8.15 8.16
CA GLY A 39 -5.41 7.59 8.88
C GLY A 39 -5.16 6.09 8.66
N ALA A 40 -6.05 5.34 7.98
CA ALA A 40 -5.90 3.90 7.75
C ALA A 40 -4.77 3.47 6.79
N GLY A 41 -3.88 4.38 6.37
CA GLY A 41 -2.74 4.06 5.50
C GLY A 41 -3.01 4.05 4.00
N LYS A 42 -4.24 4.30 3.52
CA LYS A 42 -4.62 4.26 2.09
C LYS A 42 -3.70 5.06 1.15
N THR A 43 -3.57 6.36 1.41
CA THR A 43 -2.71 7.25 0.59
C THR A 43 -1.24 6.90 0.73
N THR A 44 -0.82 6.41 1.90
CA THR A 44 0.55 5.94 2.15
C THR A 44 0.86 4.70 1.29
N THR A 45 -0.05 3.73 1.24
CA THR A 45 0.06 2.55 0.37
C THR A 45 0.14 2.94 -1.11
N LEU A 46 -0.78 3.80 -1.60
CA LEU A 46 -0.76 4.25 -2.99
C LEU A 46 0.54 5.00 -3.35
N ARG A 47 1.03 5.87 -2.45
CA ARG A 47 2.31 6.55 -2.67
C ARG A 47 3.50 5.58 -2.74
N MET A 48 3.47 4.48 -1.99
CA MET A 48 4.48 3.44 -2.10
C MET A 48 4.42 2.71 -3.44
N ILE A 49 3.23 2.34 -3.89
CA ILE A 49 3.01 1.68 -5.18
C ILE A 49 3.46 2.57 -6.35
N HIS A 50 3.16 3.87 -6.29
CA HIS A 50 3.58 4.84 -7.31
C HIS A 50 5.07 5.21 -7.23
N GLY A 51 5.84 4.65 -6.30
CA GLY A 51 7.27 4.97 -6.10
C GLY A 51 7.54 6.37 -5.52
N LEU A 52 6.49 7.11 -5.12
CA LEU A 52 6.59 8.45 -4.50
C LEU A 52 7.02 8.38 -3.04
N LEU A 53 6.94 7.20 -2.43
CA LEU A 53 7.35 6.96 -1.05
C LEU A 53 8.04 5.59 -0.95
N LYS A 54 9.22 5.53 -0.34
CA LYS A 54 9.88 4.23 -0.13
C LYS A 54 9.26 3.48 1.05
N PRO A 55 9.01 2.16 0.95
CA PRO A 55 8.72 1.33 2.11
C PRO A 55 9.89 1.36 3.11
N THR A 56 9.60 0.95 4.35
CA THR A 56 10.59 0.80 5.43
C THR A 56 11.01 -0.65 5.56
#